data_AF-A0A0Q7MQH8-F1
#
_entry.id   AF-A0A0Q7MQH8-F1
#
_cell.length_a   1.000
_cell.length_b   1.000
_cell.length_c   1.000
_cell.angle_alpha   90.00
_cell.angle_beta   90.00
_cell.angle_gamma   90.00
#
_symmetry.space_group_name_H-M   'P 1'
#
loop_
_entity.id
_entity.type
_entity.pdbx_description
1 polymer ?
#
loop_
_entity_poly.entity_id
_entity_poly.type
_entity_poly.pdbx_seq_one_letter_code
_entity_poly.pdbx_strand_id
1 'polypeptide(L)'
;MSSPTVTPPAAGWWRRNRWALAALPVVLVLTVVAAGDRVRTLWWEQDLHAPVAVDAGATGELHQRVYDGVGGTMPIDVRVHLDGVGDATTLPRDMELPDGTRAVRVDLTLSADPDIVLAGCELAVRDAAGTRYEYEANAWGAFQAVVPCVPEDTPGPAPSLGDLDDVLSERESAPRPATWSVSPVIVLPDDAEVTEVVLWWQKPQYLQLEVPD
;
A
#
# COMPACT_ATOMS: atom_id res chain seq x y z
N MET A 1 43.69 64.37 20.05
CA MET A 1 42.80 63.98 21.18
C MET A 1 41.66 63.18 20.58
N SER A 2 41.67 61.86 20.76
CA SER A 2 40.64 60.96 20.23
C SER A 2 39.62 60.69 21.32
N SER A 3 38.36 61.05 21.11
CA SER A 3 37.29 60.76 22.05
C SER A 3 36.94 59.27 22.02
N PRO A 4 36.72 58.61 23.18
CA PRO A 4 36.30 57.22 23.21
C PRO A 4 34.83 57.10 22.82
N THR A 5 34.54 56.23 21.86
CA THR A 5 33.16 55.85 21.51
C THR A 5 32.65 54.87 22.57
N VAL A 6 31.64 55.30 23.35
CA VAL A 6 30.96 54.43 24.31
C VAL A 6 29.87 53.65 23.56
N THR A 7 30.04 52.34 23.41
CA THR A 7 28.98 51.45 22.91
C THR A 7 27.97 51.23 24.03
N PRO A 8 26.68 51.57 23.83
CA PRO A 8 25.68 51.36 24.87
C PRO A 8 25.47 49.86 25.15
N PRO A 9 25.22 49.46 26.41
CA PRO A 9 25.03 48.07 26.78
C PRO A 9 23.81 47.48 26.08
N ALA A 10 23.87 46.17 25.78
CA ALA A 10 22.89 45.39 25.02
C ALA A 10 21.52 45.21 25.72
N ALA A 11 20.99 46.24 26.38
CA ALA A 11 19.68 46.25 27.04
C ALA A 11 18.49 46.22 26.04
N GLY A 12 18.77 46.09 24.73
CA GLY A 12 17.77 46.31 23.68
C GLY A 12 17.11 45.07 23.09
N TRP A 13 17.72 43.88 23.14
CA TRP A 13 17.22 42.76 22.34
C TRP A 13 16.01 42.05 22.97
N TRP A 14 16.13 41.62 24.23
CA TRP A 14 15.05 40.92 24.94
C TRP A 14 13.80 41.79 25.10
N ARG A 15 13.99 43.08 25.40
CA ARG A 15 12.87 44.02 25.57
C ARG A 15 12.20 44.38 24.24
N ARG A 16 12.95 44.40 23.13
CA ARG A 16 12.43 44.61 21.76
C ARG A 16 11.70 43.38 21.23
N ASN A 17 12.13 42.17 21.60
CA ASN A 17 11.54 40.91 21.14
C ASN A 17 10.55 40.27 22.13
N ARG A 18 10.23 40.92 23.27
CA ARG A 18 9.39 40.34 24.34
C ARG A 18 8.04 39.79 23.85
N TRP A 19 7.43 40.45 22.86
CA TRP A 19 6.16 40.00 22.29
C TRP A 19 6.33 38.81 21.35
N ALA A 20 7.42 38.79 20.57
CA ALA A 20 7.76 37.62 19.74
C ALA A 20 8.05 36.40 20.61
N LEU A 21 8.78 36.58 21.72
CA LEU A 21 9.06 35.51 22.68
C LEU A 21 7.80 35.03 23.41
N ALA A 22 6.88 35.93 23.75
CA ALA A 22 5.59 35.56 24.33
C ALA A 22 4.67 34.85 23.32
N ALA A 23 4.75 35.21 22.03
CA ALA A 23 4.00 34.57 20.95
C ALA A 23 4.60 33.22 20.52
N LEU A 24 5.91 33.03 20.70
CA LEU A 24 6.64 31.83 20.31
C LEU A 24 5.99 30.51 20.77
N PRO A 25 5.60 30.30 22.05
CA PRO A 25 4.95 29.06 22.46
C PRO A 25 3.61 28.84 21.75
N VAL A 26 2.83 29.90 21.51
CA VAL A 26 1.56 29.80 20.78
C VAL A 26 1.81 29.39 19.33
N VAL A 27 2.76 30.04 18.66
CA VAL A 27 3.15 29.70 17.29
C VAL A 27 3.67 28.25 17.21
N LEU A 28 4.48 27.83 18.19
CA LEU A 28 5.02 26.47 18.24
C LEU A 28 3.91 25.42 18.42
N VAL A 29 2.94 25.66 19.32
CA VAL A 29 1.77 24.79 19.49
C VAL A 29 0.96 24.72 18.20
N LEU A 30 0.66 25.86 17.56
CA LEU A 30 -0.08 25.88 16.29
C LEU A 30 0.68 25.13 15.17
N THR A 31 2.01 25.25 15.14
CA THR A 31 2.84 24.54 14.15
C THR A 31 2.82 23.04 14.39
N VAL A 32 2.90 22.59 15.65
CA VAL A 32 2.80 21.17 16.02
C VAL A 32 1.42 20.61 15.68
N VAL A 33 0.33 21.36 15.96
CA VAL A 33 -1.03 20.93 15.62
C VAL A 33 -1.21 20.80 14.10
N ALA A 34 -0.76 21.80 13.33
CA ALA A 34 -0.83 21.75 11.87
C ALA A 34 0.03 20.62 11.28
N ALA A 35 1.20 20.34 11.87
CA ALA A 35 2.04 19.21 11.46
C ALA A 35 1.43 17.85 11.86
N GLY A 36 0.80 17.78 13.05
CA GLY A 36 0.13 16.59 13.55
C GLY A 36 -1.08 16.19 12.70
N ASP A 37 -1.84 17.17 12.21
CA ASP A 37 -2.94 16.93 11.27
C ASP A 37 -2.45 16.28 9.97
N ARG A 38 -1.29 16.70 9.44
CA ARG A 38 -0.67 16.05 8.28
C ARG A 38 -0.20 14.62 8.57
N VAL A 39 0.43 14.38 9.72
CA VAL A 39 0.84 13.01 10.10
C VAL A 39 -0.38 12.11 10.20
N ARG A 40 -1.46 12.61 10.80
CA ARG A 40 -2.71 11.86 10.90
C ARG A 40 -3.31 11.59 9.51
N THR A 41 -3.53 12.63 8.72
CA THR A 41 -4.27 12.52 7.45
C THR A 41 -3.48 11.85 6.34
N LEU A 42 -2.17 12.08 6.25
CA LEU A 42 -1.35 11.54 5.15
C LEU A 42 -0.68 10.22 5.48
N TRP A 43 -0.31 9.98 6.74
CA TRP A 43 0.44 8.80 7.12
C TRP A 43 -0.43 7.80 7.87
N TRP A 44 -1.12 8.26 8.92
CA TRP A 44 -1.95 7.36 9.71
C TRP A 44 -3.17 6.90 8.90
N GLU A 45 -3.98 7.78 8.34
CA GLU A 45 -5.22 7.36 7.69
C GLU A 45 -5.05 6.77 6.28
N GLN A 46 -3.94 7.10 5.59
CA GLN A 46 -3.77 6.83 4.16
C GLN A 46 -2.62 5.85 3.83
N ASP A 47 -1.91 5.34 4.84
CA ASP A 47 -0.82 4.39 4.64
C ASP A 47 -0.99 3.08 5.44
N LEU A 48 -0.22 2.08 5.05
CA LEU A 48 -0.17 0.74 5.63
C LEU A 48 0.57 0.76 6.96
N HIS A 49 -0.15 0.79 8.08
CA HIS A 49 0.45 0.83 9.41
C HIS A 49 -0.13 -0.19 10.40
N ALA A 50 -1.08 -1.04 9.99
CA ALA A 50 -1.67 -2.09 10.83
C ALA A 50 -1.40 -3.49 10.22
N PRO A 51 -0.16 -4.01 10.34
CA PRO A 51 0.20 -5.30 9.76
C PRO A 51 -0.47 -6.48 10.49
N VAL A 52 -0.87 -7.47 9.71
CA VAL A 52 -1.05 -8.86 10.13
C VAL A 52 0.20 -9.60 9.65
N ALA A 53 1.19 -9.73 10.54
CA ALA A 53 2.45 -10.39 10.23
C ALA A 53 2.29 -11.91 10.17
N VAL A 54 2.93 -12.52 9.17
CA VAL A 54 2.87 -13.95 8.88
C VAL A 54 4.28 -14.44 8.63
N ASP A 55 4.73 -15.35 9.49
CA ASP A 55 6.04 -15.98 9.38
C ASP A 55 6.20 -16.75 8.07
N ALA A 56 7.44 -16.91 7.61
CA ALA A 56 7.76 -17.64 6.38
C ALA A 56 7.14 -19.06 6.38
N GLY A 57 6.42 -19.38 5.30
CA GLY A 57 5.76 -20.69 5.14
C GLY A 57 4.47 -20.88 5.96
N ALA A 58 4.04 -19.89 6.75
CA ALA A 58 2.72 -19.93 7.40
C ALA A 58 1.61 -19.48 6.44
N THR A 59 0.36 -19.70 6.84
CA THR A 59 -0.82 -19.15 6.16
C THR A 59 -1.34 -17.98 7.01
N GLY A 60 -1.45 -16.81 6.39
CA GLY A 60 -2.05 -15.63 6.98
C GLY A 60 -3.57 -15.64 6.85
N GLU A 61 -4.26 -15.05 7.82
CA GLU A 61 -5.71 -14.81 7.75
C GLU A 61 -5.96 -13.31 7.89
N LEU A 62 -6.69 -12.74 6.94
CA LEU A 62 -7.10 -11.35 6.98
C LEU A 62 -8.62 -11.28 7.09
N HIS A 63 -9.06 -10.61 8.15
CA HIS A 63 -10.45 -10.28 8.42
C HIS A 63 -10.58 -8.77 8.46
N GLN A 64 -11.34 -8.21 7.51
CA GLN A 64 -11.54 -6.78 7.38
C GLN A 64 -12.98 -6.47 6.95
N ARG A 65 -13.48 -5.30 7.33
CA ARG A 65 -14.66 -4.69 6.68
C ARG A 65 -14.20 -3.49 5.88
N VAL A 66 -14.48 -3.49 4.59
CA VAL A 66 -14.09 -2.43 3.66
C VAL A 66 -15.29 -1.66 3.16
N TYR A 67 -15.13 -0.38 2.84
CA TYR A 67 -16.20 0.46 2.31
C TYR A 67 -16.52 0.09 0.86
N ASP A 68 -17.81 0.08 0.52
CA ASP A 68 -18.30 -0.29 -0.82
C ASP A 68 -18.41 0.88 -1.81
N GLY A 69 -18.07 2.11 -1.37
CA GLY A 69 -18.16 3.32 -2.18
C GLY A 69 -19.58 3.92 -2.30
N VAL A 70 -20.63 3.22 -1.86
CA VAL A 70 -22.02 3.69 -1.86
C VAL A 70 -22.59 3.92 -0.45
N GLY A 71 -21.75 3.78 0.57
CA GLY A 71 -22.04 4.13 1.96
C GLY A 71 -22.24 2.93 2.89
N GLY A 72 -22.07 1.71 2.39
CA GLY A 72 -22.06 0.48 3.17
C GLY A 72 -20.65 -0.09 3.38
N THR A 73 -20.60 -1.34 3.83
CA THR A 73 -19.36 -2.09 4.00
C THR A 73 -19.52 -3.54 3.55
N MET A 74 -18.47 -4.12 3.00
CA MET A 74 -18.37 -5.54 2.65
C MET A 74 -17.27 -6.23 3.46
N PRO A 75 -17.43 -7.52 3.81
CA PRO A 75 -16.38 -8.28 4.47
C PRO A 75 -15.30 -8.72 3.48
N ILE A 76 -14.05 -8.72 3.95
CA ILE A 76 -12.91 -9.39 3.32
C ILE A 76 -12.43 -10.41 4.34
N ASP A 77 -12.69 -11.68 4.04
CA ASP A 77 -12.28 -12.84 4.84
C ASP A 77 -11.47 -13.77 3.92
N VAL A 78 -10.15 -13.65 3.99
CA VAL A 78 -9.24 -14.37 3.09
C VAL A 78 -8.09 -15.01 3.85
N ARG A 79 -7.73 -16.23 3.44
CA ARG A 79 -6.48 -16.87 3.87
C ARG A 79 -5.50 -16.86 2.72
N VAL A 80 -4.26 -16.49 3.00
CA VAL A 80 -3.20 -16.33 1.99
C VAL A 80 -1.95 -17.08 2.45
N HIS A 81 -1.42 -17.91 1.57
CA HIS A 81 -0.15 -18.58 1.74
C HIS A 81 0.81 -18.10 0.64
N LEU A 82 2.01 -17.73 1.04
CA LEU A 82 3.09 -17.41 0.11
C LEU A 82 3.79 -18.70 -0.29
N ASP A 83 3.59 -19.13 -1.53
CA ASP A 83 4.22 -20.34 -2.08
C ASP A 83 5.68 -20.06 -2.46
N GLY A 84 5.98 -18.84 -2.92
CA GLY A 84 7.35 -18.42 -3.19
C GLY A 84 7.47 -17.05 -3.86
N VAL A 85 8.68 -16.51 -3.83
CA VAL A 85 9.08 -15.33 -4.62
C VAL A 85 10.36 -15.68 -5.36
N GLY A 86 10.42 -15.37 -6.65
CA GLY A 86 11.62 -15.63 -7.45
C GLY A 86 11.63 -14.86 -8.75
N ASP A 87 12.75 -14.93 -9.47
CA ASP A 87 12.85 -14.32 -10.80
C ASP A 87 11.80 -14.90 -11.74
N ALA A 88 11.10 -14.02 -12.46
CA ALA A 88 10.12 -14.42 -13.44
C ALA A 88 10.81 -15.03 -14.66
N THR A 89 10.72 -16.36 -14.79
CA THR A 89 11.25 -17.08 -15.97
C THR A 89 10.40 -16.86 -17.22
N THR A 90 9.14 -16.48 -17.03
CA THR A 90 8.17 -16.17 -18.08
C THR A 90 7.55 -14.83 -17.76
N LEU A 91 7.68 -13.87 -18.68
CA LEU A 91 7.08 -12.56 -18.53
C LEU A 91 5.66 -12.55 -19.11
N PRO A 92 4.78 -11.68 -18.61
CA PRO A 92 3.54 -11.32 -19.29
C PRO A 92 3.82 -10.93 -20.74
N ARG A 93 2.83 -11.18 -21.60
CA ARG A 93 2.97 -10.88 -23.03
C ARG A 93 3.25 -9.39 -23.22
N ASP A 94 4.15 -9.08 -24.15
CA ASP A 94 4.53 -7.72 -24.54
C ASP A 94 5.24 -6.92 -23.42
N MET A 95 5.61 -7.57 -22.30
CA MET A 95 6.37 -6.93 -21.23
C MET A 95 7.81 -6.67 -21.67
N GLU A 96 8.22 -5.40 -21.60
CA GLU A 96 9.58 -4.93 -21.86
C GLU A 96 10.17 -4.33 -20.58
N LEU A 97 11.20 -4.97 -20.05
CA LEU A 97 11.87 -4.51 -18.84
C LEU A 97 12.82 -3.35 -19.16
N PRO A 98 12.73 -2.22 -18.43
CA PRO A 98 13.74 -1.17 -18.50
C PRO A 98 15.13 -1.67 -18.09
N ASP A 99 16.16 -0.98 -18.58
CA ASP A 99 17.53 -1.23 -18.14
C ASP A 99 17.68 -1.07 -16.62
N GLY A 100 18.40 -2.01 -15.99
CA GLY A 100 18.63 -2.02 -14.53
C GLY A 100 17.46 -2.52 -13.70
N THR A 101 16.48 -3.20 -14.33
CA THR A 101 15.34 -3.79 -13.66
C THR A 101 15.16 -5.27 -14.00
N ARG A 102 14.62 -5.99 -13.02
CA ARG A 102 14.21 -7.39 -13.15
C ARG A 102 12.74 -7.54 -12.83
N ALA A 103 12.19 -8.66 -13.25
CA ALA A 103 10.83 -9.06 -12.91
C ALA A 103 10.87 -10.20 -11.90
N VAL A 104 10.11 -10.07 -10.81
CA VAL A 104 9.88 -11.15 -9.85
C VAL A 104 8.45 -11.64 -9.98
N ARG A 105 8.29 -12.96 -9.89
CA ARG A 105 7.00 -13.63 -9.77
C ARG A 105 6.73 -13.89 -8.29
N VAL A 106 5.52 -13.56 -7.85
CA VAL A 106 5.04 -13.84 -6.51
C VAL A 106 3.99 -14.92 -6.62
N ASP A 107 4.29 -16.13 -6.15
CA ASP A 107 3.37 -17.27 -6.21
C ASP A 107 2.58 -17.33 -4.90
N LEU A 108 1.26 -17.21 -5.00
CA LEU A 108 0.35 -17.18 -3.86
C LEU A 108 -0.74 -18.23 -4.01
N THR A 109 -1.11 -18.85 -2.90
CA THR A 109 -2.32 -19.66 -2.77
C THR A 109 -3.29 -18.96 -1.83
N LEU A 110 -4.48 -18.66 -2.32
CA LEU A 110 -5.52 -17.95 -1.59
C LEU A 110 -6.75 -18.85 -1.41
N SER A 111 -7.49 -18.60 -0.34
CA SER A 111 -8.80 -19.18 -0.14
C SER A 111 -9.75 -18.21 0.54
N ALA A 112 -10.99 -18.20 0.08
CA ALA A 112 -12.07 -17.40 0.63
C ALA A 112 -13.40 -18.04 0.22
N ASP A 113 -14.49 -17.53 0.77
CA ASP A 113 -15.82 -17.82 0.26
C ASP A 113 -15.91 -17.37 -1.23
N PRO A 114 -16.42 -18.22 -2.16
CA PRO A 114 -16.62 -17.85 -3.55
C PRO A 114 -17.46 -16.58 -3.77
N ASP A 115 -18.37 -16.28 -2.85
CA ASP A 115 -19.41 -15.25 -3.01
C ASP A 115 -19.00 -13.89 -2.41
N ILE A 116 -17.82 -13.78 -1.78
CA ILE A 116 -17.32 -12.48 -1.31
C ILE A 116 -16.64 -11.70 -2.45
N VAL A 117 -16.86 -10.39 -2.47
CA VAL A 117 -16.20 -9.48 -3.40
C VAL A 117 -14.75 -9.30 -2.95
N LEU A 118 -13.80 -9.71 -3.79
CA LEU A 118 -12.37 -9.53 -3.57
C LEU A 118 -11.73 -8.56 -4.59
N ALA A 119 -12.56 -7.84 -5.34
CA ALA A 119 -12.08 -6.74 -6.17
C ALA A 119 -11.36 -5.68 -5.32
N GLY A 120 -10.38 -4.99 -5.90
CA GLY A 120 -9.62 -3.95 -5.20
C GLY A 120 -8.49 -4.47 -4.31
N CYS A 121 -8.12 -5.75 -4.42
CA CYS A 121 -6.86 -6.22 -3.84
C CYS A 121 -5.69 -5.47 -4.48
N GLU A 122 -4.79 -4.98 -3.65
CA GLU A 122 -3.50 -4.43 -4.03
C GLU A 122 -2.39 -5.35 -3.51
N LEU A 123 -1.29 -5.41 -4.26
CA LEU A 123 -0.14 -6.27 -3.99
C LEU A 123 1.14 -5.46 -4.15
N ALA A 124 2.10 -5.69 -3.27
CA ALA A 124 3.45 -5.18 -3.41
C ALA A 124 4.48 -6.15 -2.84
N VAL A 125 5.74 -5.94 -3.20
CA VAL A 125 6.89 -6.51 -2.50
C VAL A 125 7.65 -5.43 -1.76
N ARG A 126 8.36 -5.81 -0.70
CA ARG A 126 9.27 -4.92 0.02
C ARG A 126 10.67 -5.49 0.12
N ASP A 127 11.64 -4.58 0.11
CA ASP A 127 13.03 -4.89 0.44
C ASP A 127 13.32 -4.72 1.94
N ALA A 128 14.55 -5.08 2.34
CA ALA A 128 15.02 -4.94 3.72
C ALA A 128 15.09 -3.48 4.22
N ALA A 129 15.09 -2.49 3.32
CA ALA A 129 15.02 -1.07 3.65
C ALA A 129 13.58 -0.58 3.82
N GLY A 130 12.58 -1.41 3.52
CA GLY A 130 11.16 -1.07 3.55
C GLY A 130 10.68 -0.38 2.27
N THR A 131 11.48 -0.32 1.20
CA THR A 131 11.05 0.20 -0.09
C THR A 131 9.95 -0.70 -0.64
N ARG A 132 8.81 -0.12 -1.00
CA ARG A 132 7.66 -0.84 -1.55
C ARG A 132 7.64 -0.74 -3.08
N TYR A 133 7.57 -1.87 -3.75
CA TYR A 133 7.39 -1.97 -5.20
C TYR A 133 6.02 -2.59 -5.48
N GLU A 134 5.13 -1.79 -6.06
CA GLU A 134 3.73 -2.16 -6.25
C GLU A 134 3.53 -2.95 -7.55
N TYR A 135 2.57 -3.86 -7.52
CA TYR A 135 2.10 -4.54 -8.72
C TYR A 135 1.39 -3.54 -9.63
N GLU A 136 1.79 -3.53 -10.89
CA GLU A 136 1.19 -2.67 -11.93
C GLU A 136 0.58 -3.55 -13.02
N ALA A 137 -0.76 -3.55 -13.10
CA ALA A 137 -1.48 -4.35 -14.08
C ALA A 137 -1.23 -3.89 -15.52
N ASN A 138 -1.02 -2.58 -15.71
CA ASN A 138 -0.89 -1.91 -17.01
C ASN A 138 0.38 -1.08 -17.06
N ALA A 139 1.53 -1.74 -17.13
CA ALA A 139 2.83 -1.09 -17.21
C ALA A 139 3.78 -1.89 -18.11
N TRP A 140 4.89 -1.26 -18.50
CA TRP A 140 5.97 -1.94 -19.21
C TRP A 140 5.55 -2.59 -20.54
N GLY A 141 4.55 -2.01 -21.22
CA GLY A 141 4.04 -2.54 -22.49
C GLY A 141 3.11 -3.76 -22.35
N ALA A 142 2.89 -4.27 -21.14
CA ALA A 142 2.08 -5.44 -20.87
C ALA A 142 0.76 -5.14 -20.16
N PHE A 143 -0.18 -6.06 -20.36
CA PHE A 143 -1.42 -6.16 -19.60
C PHE A 143 -1.38 -7.45 -18.78
N GLN A 144 -1.60 -7.30 -17.49
CA GLN A 144 -1.76 -8.39 -16.53
C GLN A 144 -3.18 -8.35 -15.93
N ALA A 145 -3.54 -9.32 -15.10
CA ALA A 145 -4.81 -9.32 -14.39
C ALA A 145 -4.99 -8.03 -13.58
N VAL A 146 -6.12 -7.34 -13.74
CA VAL A 146 -6.35 -6.04 -13.09
C VAL A 146 -6.30 -6.15 -11.57
N VAL A 147 -6.76 -7.27 -11.01
CA VAL A 147 -6.72 -7.55 -9.58
C VAL A 147 -5.75 -8.72 -9.34
N PRO A 148 -4.60 -8.52 -8.69
CA PRO A 148 -3.54 -9.52 -8.60
C PRO A 148 -3.88 -10.74 -7.72
N CYS A 149 -4.94 -10.67 -6.92
CA CYS A 149 -5.26 -11.66 -5.90
C CYS A 149 -6.39 -12.62 -6.28
N VAL A 150 -7.00 -12.46 -7.46
CA VAL A 150 -8.08 -13.33 -7.94
C VAL A 150 -7.72 -13.90 -9.32
N PRO A 151 -8.26 -15.07 -9.70
CA PRO A 151 -8.04 -15.61 -11.04
C PRO A 151 -8.68 -14.73 -12.10
N GLU A 152 -8.01 -14.56 -13.25
CA GLU A 152 -8.50 -13.72 -14.35
C GLU A 152 -9.82 -14.24 -14.95
N ASP A 153 -9.94 -15.55 -15.15
CA ASP A 153 -11.12 -16.18 -15.77
C ASP A 153 -12.30 -16.34 -14.81
N THR A 154 -12.02 -16.42 -13.50
CA THR A 154 -13.03 -16.62 -12.46
C THR A 154 -12.77 -15.69 -11.26
N PRO A 155 -12.88 -14.37 -11.45
CA PRO A 155 -12.53 -13.40 -10.42
C PRO A 155 -13.53 -13.38 -9.25
N GLY A 156 -14.72 -13.94 -9.45
CA GLY A 156 -15.84 -13.89 -8.51
C GLY A 156 -16.67 -12.61 -8.67
N PRO A 157 -17.49 -12.25 -7.67
CA PRO A 157 -18.42 -11.14 -7.81
C PRO A 157 -17.69 -9.79 -7.82
N ALA A 158 -18.23 -8.87 -8.62
CA ALA A 158 -17.83 -7.47 -8.66
C ALA A 158 -18.56 -6.66 -7.56
N PRO A 159 -17.99 -5.53 -7.10
CA PRO A 159 -18.69 -4.62 -6.20
C PRO A 159 -19.93 -4.04 -6.91
N SER A 160 -21.00 -3.82 -6.15
CA SER A 160 -22.20 -3.18 -6.69
C SER A 160 -21.90 -1.72 -7.07
N LEU A 161 -22.29 -1.35 -8.28
CA LEU A 161 -22.27 0.00 -8.83
C LEU A 161 -23.68 0.63 -8.82
N GLY A 162 -24.59 0.07 -8.01
CA GLY A 162 -25.97 0.53 -7.89
C GLY A 162 -26.74 0.36 -9.19
N ASP A 163 -27.36 1.45 -9.68
CA ASP A 163 -28.20 1.44 -10.88
C ASP A 163 -27.46 1.01 -12.17
N LEU A 164 -26.12 0.95 -12.14
CA LEU A 164 -25.30 0.51 -13.27
C LEU A 164 -25.11 -1.02 -13.34
N ASP A 165 -25.47 -1.76 -12.28
CA ASP A 165 -25.27 -3.21 -12.21
C ASP A 165 -26.01 -3.94 -13.34
N ASP A 166 -27.24 -3.53 -13.65
CA ASP A 166 -28.07 -4.11 -14.71
C ASP A 166 -27.55 -3.81 -16.12
N VAL A 167 -26.73 -2.77 -16.27
CA VAL A 167 -26.17 -2.32 -17.56
C VAL A 167 -24.79 -2.93 -17.80
N LEU A 168 -24.03 -3.14 -16.73
CA LEU A 168 -22.63 -3.60 -16.76
C LEU A 168 -22.46 -5.08 -16.41
N SER A 169 -23.55 -5.81 -16.14
CA SER A 169 -23.55 -7.26 -15.91
C SER A 169 -23.28 -8.01 -17.22
N GLU A 170 -22.08 -7.83 -17.78
CA GLU A 170 -21.61 -8.61 -18.92
C GLU A 170 -21.20 -10.01 -18.44
N ARG A 171 -22.07 -10.98 -18.76
CA ARG A 171 -21.91 -12.44 -18.62
C ARG A 171 -21.60 -12.94 -17.20
N GLU A 172 -22.43 -13.88 -16.75
CA GLU A 172 -22.10 -14.79 -15.65
C GLU A 172 -20.70 -15.38 -15.89
N SER A 173 -19.72 -14.85 -15.16
CA SER A 173 -18.42 -15.47 -15.03
C SER A 173 -18.60 -16.72 -14.17
N ALA A 174 -17.88 -17.80 -14.47
CA ALA A 174 -17.96 -18.97 -13.62
C ALA A 174 -17.56 -18.59 -12.18
N PRO A 175 -18.20 -19.18 -11.14
CA PRO A 175 -17.88 -18.87 -9.76
C PRO A 175 -16.40 -19.07 -9.47
N ARG A 176 -15.80 -18.16 -8.70
CA ARG A 176 -14.43 -18.32 -8.20
C ARG A 176 -14.36 -19.59 -7.36
N PRO A 177 -13.37 -20.48 -7.56
CA PRO A 177 -13.20 -21.63 -6.68
C PRO A 177 -12.89 -21.16 -5.24
N ALA A 178 -13.21 -21.97 -4.23
CA ALA A 178 -12.96 -21.63 -2.83
C ALA A 178 -11.46 -21.55 -2.48
N THR A 179 -10.59 -22.12 -3.33
CA THR A 179 -9.14 -22.04 -3.21
C THR A 179 -8.56 -21.95 -4.61
N TRP A 180 -7.60 -21.06 -4.80
CA TRP A 180 -6.95 -20.78 -6.08
C TRP A 180 -5.52 -20.33 -5.88
N SER A 181 -4.76 -20.31 -6.97
CA SER A 181 -3.41 -19.76 -6.99
C SER A 181 -3.30 -18.65 -8.01
N VAL A 182 -2.44 -17.68 -7.73
CA VAL A 182 -2.09 -16.56 -8.62
C VAL A 182 -0.58 -16.39 -8.64
N SER A 183 -0.07 -15.88 -9.76
CA SER A 183 1.37 -15.65 -9.96
C SER A 183 1.66 -14.27 -10.56
N PRO A 184 1.24 -13.17 -9.91
CA PRO A 184 1.51 -11.81 -10.39
C PRO A 184 3.01 -11.53 -10.55
N VAL A 185 3.34 -10.70 -11.54
CA VAL A 185 4.71 -10.28 -11.84
C VAL A 185 4.89 -8.80 -11.49
N ILE A 186 5.95 -8.51 -10.73
CA ILE A 186 6.31 -7.18 -10.27
C ILE A 186 7.71 -6.84 -10.79
N VAL A 187 7.90 -5.60 -11.27
CA VAL A 187 9.18 -5.12 -11.77
C VAL A 187 9.83 -4.24 -10.70
N LEU A 188 11.11 -4.48 -10.44
CA LEU A 188 11.91 -3.78 -9.43
C LEU A 188 13.37 -3.66 -9.89
N PRO A 189 14.19 -2.79 -9.26
CA PRO A 189 15.61 -2.70 -9.54
C PRO A 189 16.34 -4.05 -9.39
N ASP A 190 17.38 -4.28 -10.21
CA ASP A 190 18.12 -5.54 -10.23
C ASP A 190 18.77 -5.89 -8.87
N ASP A 191 19.13 -4.88 -8.09
CA ASP A 191 19.76 -5.00 -6.78
C ASP A 191 18.79 -5.05 -5.61
N ALA A 192 17.49 -4.90 -5.85
CA ALA A 192 16.47 -4.97 -4.80
C ALA A 192 16.22 -6.44 -4.41
N GLU A 193 16.56 -6.81 -3.17
CA GLU A 193 16.24 -8.12 -2.59
C GLU A 193 14.86 -8.07 -1.92
N VAL A 194 13.97 -8.99 -2.27
CA VAL A 194 12.62 -9.04 -1.70
C VAL A 194 12.65 -9.81 -0.38
N THR A 195 12.21 -9.17 0.69
CA THR A 195 12.11 -9.78 2.03
C THR A 195 10.67 -10.01 2.46
N GLU A 196 9.72 -9.27 1.88
CA GLU A 196 8.30 -9.37 2.25
C GLU A 196 7.38 -9.23 1.03
N VAL A 197 6.23 -9.90 1.11
CA VAL A 197 5.07 -9.67 0.23
C VAL A 197 3.96 -9.03 1.04
N VAL A 198 3.35 -7.99 0.50
CA VAL A 198 2.34 -7.17 1.18
C VAL A 198 1.05 -7.13 0.37
N LEU A 199 -0.08 -7.46 1.00
CA LEU A 199 -1.42 -7.47 0.38
C LEU A 199 -2.42 -6.68 1.21
N TRP A 200 -3.30 -5.92 0.54
CA TRP A 200 -4.37 -5.18 1.22
C TRP A 200 -5.58 -4.96 0.30
N TRP A 201 -6.73 -4.72 0.90
CA TRP A 201 -7.96 -4.27 0.21
C TRP A 201 -8.34 -2.85 0.61
N GLN A 202 -8.14 -2.51 1.88
CA GLN A 202 -8.31 -1.15 2.34
C GLN A 202 -7.29 -0.83 3.42
N LYS A 203 -6.67 0.34 3.32
CA LYS A 203 -5.75 0.84 4.34
C LYS A 203 -6.53 1.15 5.63
N PRO A 204 -5.91 0.98 6.81
CA PRO A 204 -4.48 0.75 7.02
C PRO A 204 -4.04 -0.70 7.25
N GLN A 205 -4.99 -1.64 7.25
CA GLN A 205 -4.74 -3.04 7.56
C GLN A 205 -4.20 -3.77 6.33
N TYR A 206 -3.24 -4.68 6.54
CA TYR A 206 -2.63 -5.45 5.46
C TYR A 206 -2.05 -6.77 5.96
N LEU A 207 -1.88 -7.73 5.07
CA LEU A 207 -1.06 -8.92 5.30
C LEU A 207 0.39 -8.62 4.96
N GLN A 208 1.29 -9.00 5.86
CA GLN A 208 2.74 -8.94 5.67
C GLN A 208 3.28 -10.37 5.75
N LEU A 209 3.61 -10.92 4.59
CA LEU A 209 4.10 -12.29 4.44
C LEU A 209 5.61 -12.25 4.31
N GLU A 210 6.32 -12.91 5.22
CA GLU A 210 7.77 -13.04 5.16
C GLU A 210 8.18 -14.00 4.03
N VAL A 211 9.18 -13.60 3.24
CA VAL A 211 9.76 -14.46 2.21
C VAL A 211 10.76 -15.43 2.87
N PRO A 212 10.69 -16.74 2.60
CA PRO A 212 11.69 -17.68 3.10
C PRO A 212 13.09 -17.39 2.55
N ASP A 213 14.11 -17.50 3.41
CA ASP A 213 15.54 -17.42 3.04
C ASP A 213 15.98 -18.49 2.02
#